data_AF-X1T8Y3-F1
#
_entry.id   AF-X1T8Y3-F1
#
_cell.length_a   1.000
_cell.length_b   1.000
_cell.length_c   1.000
_cell.angle_alpha   90.00
_cell.angle_beta   90.00
_cell.angle_gamma   90.00
#
_symmetry.space_group_name_H-M   'P 1'
#
loop_
_entity.id
_entity.type
_entity.pdbx_description
1 polymer ?
#
loop_
_entity_poly.entity_id
_entity_poly.type
_entity_poly.pdbx_seq_one_letter_code
_entity_poly.pdbx_strand_id
1 'polypeptide(L)'
;RDYAKERVAFGEPIASRQAIAFMLAEMAIEVDATRLMTWEAAWKLDRKEDATKEASLAKTYADDTAVTVTDRAVQILGGHGYIRDHPVELWLRNGRGFATFDGMAIV
;
A
#
# COMPACT_ATOMS: atom_id res chain seq x y z
N ARG A 1 9.09 -1.94 -7.03
CA ARG A 1 9.88 -3.18 -7.18
C ARG A 1 11.05 -3.00 -8.14
N ASP A 2 10.80 -2.55 -9.37
CA ASP A 2 11.84 -2.59 -10.43
C ASP A 2 13.00 -1.63 -10.16
N TYR A 3 12.72 -0.42 -9.64
CA TYR A 3 13.76 0.50 -9.14
C TYR A 3 14.76 -0.18 -8.18
N ALA A 4 14.30 -1.04 -7.27
CA ALA A 4 15.18 -1.71 -6.32
C ALA A 4 16.11 -2.73 -6.99
N LYS A 5 15.70 -3.31 -8.13
CA LYS A 5 16.52 -4.24 -8.92
C LYS A 5 17.52 -3.53 -9.82
N GLU A 6 17.19 -2.30 -10.25
CA GLU A 6 18.01 -1.51 -11.16
C GLU A 6 19.02 -0.63 -10.42
N ARG A 7 18.64 -0.07 -9.26
CA ARG A 7 19.51 0.80 -8.48
C ARG A 7 20.63 0.00 -7.80
N VAL A 8 21.87 0.27 -8.21
CA VAL A 8 23.08 -0.30 -7.59
C VAL A 8 23.61 0.64 -6.52
N ALA A 9 23.89 0.10 -5.34
CA ALA A 9 24.61 0.79 -4.26
C ALA A 9 25.50 -0.20 -3.51
N PHE A 10 26.71 0.25 -3.17
CA PHE A 10 27.72 -0.61 -2.51
C PHE A 10 27.99 -1.91 -3.29
N GLY A 11 28.08 -1.81 -4.63
CA GLY A 11 28.51 -2.89 -5.52
C GLY A 11 27.42 -3.87 -5.99
N GLU A 12 26.18 -3.75 -5.52
CA GLU A 12 25.07 -4.65 -5.90
C GLU A 12 23.71 -3.92 -5.94
N PRO A 13 22.69 -4.48 -6.61
CA PRO A 13 21.33 -3.94 -6.58
C PRO A 13 20.79 -3.83 -5.15
N ILE A 14 20.10 -2.73 -4.83
CA ILE A 14 19.57 -2.55 -3.46
C ILE A 14 18.53 -3.61 -3.06
N ALA A 15 17.91 -4.31 -4.02
CA ALA A 15 17.02 -5.43 -3.78
C ALA A 15 17.68 -6.64 -3.09
N SER A 16 19.02 -6.80 -3.15
CA SER A 16 19.72 -7.86 -2.43
C SER A 16 19.93 -7.55 -0.94
N ARG A 17 19.71 -6.28 -0.53
CA ARG A 17 19.80 -5.88 0.88
C ARG A 17 18.57 -6.42 1.62
N GLN A 18 18.80 -7.22 2.66
CA GLN A 18 17.72 -7.85 3.44
C GLN A 18 16.65 -6.86 3.91
N ALA A 19 17.03 -5.67 4.38
CA ALA A 19 16.08 -4.65 4.81
C ALA A 19 15.11 -4.21 3.68
N ILE A 20 15.60 -4.07 2.46
CA ILE A 20 14.78 -3.73 1.29
C ILE A 20 13.95 -4.93 0.85
N ALA A 21 14.53 -6.13 0.87
CA ALA A 21 13.83 -7.36 0.52
C ALA A 21 12.66 -7.65 1.47
N PHE A 22 12.85 -7.51 2.78
CA PHE A 22 11.80 -7.66 3.78
C PHE A 22 10.73 -6.59 3.65
N MET A 23 11.12 -5.33 3.44
CA MET A 23 10.16 -4.26 3.21
C MET A 23 9.27 -4.54 1.98
N LEU A 24 9.85 -5.00 0.87
CA LEU A 24 9.10 -5.39 -0.32
C LEU A 24 8.19 -6.60 -0.08
N ALA A 25 8.65 -7.59 0.69
CA ALA A 25 7.87 -8.77 1.03
C ALA A 25 6.68 -8.41 1.93
N GLU A 26 6.90 -7.61 2.97
CA GLU A 26 5.84 -7.11 3.84
C GLU A 26 4.82 -6.28 3.05
N MET A 27 5.26 -5.37 2.18
CA MET A 27 4.36 -4.62 1.30
C MET A 27 3.48 -5.54 0.44
N ALA A 28 4.04 -6.65 -0.08
CA ALA A 28 3.25 -7.61 -0.85
C ALA A 28 2.21 -8.34 0.01
N ILE A 29 2.58 -8.73 1.23
CA ILE A 29 1.67 -9.36 2.20
C ILE A 29 0.49 -8.43 2.50
N GLU A 30 0.75 -7.16 2.80
CA GLU A 30 -0.31 -6.19 3.13
C GLU A 30 -1.29 -5.97 1.97
N VAL A 31 -0.77 -5.87 0.73
CA VAL A 31 -1.59 -5.71 -0.47
C VAL A 31 -2.46 -6.94 -0.71
N ASP A 32 -1.92 -8.13 -0.54
CA ASP A 32 -2.67 -9.38 -0.73
C ASP A 32 -3.71 -9.57 0.38
N ALA A 33 -3.38 -9.27 1.64
CA ALA A 33 -4.32 -9.28 2.75
C ALA A 33 -5.49 -8.32 2.50
N THR A 34 -5.21 -7.07 2.13
CA THR A 34 -6.22 -6.05 1.78
C THR A 34 -7.14 -6.54 0.65
N ARG A 35 -6.57 -7.15 -0.39
CA ARG A 35 -7.33 -7.70 -1.52
C ARG A 35 -8.27 -8.81 -1.08
N LEU A 36 -7.81 -9.73 -0.24
CA LEU A 36 -8.62 -10.84 0.26
C LEU A 36 -9.77 -10.36 1.14
N MET A 37 -9.53 -9.40 2.04
CA MET A 37 -10.59 -8.81 2.87
C MET A 37 -11.65 -8.10 2.00
N THR A 38 -11.20 -7.38 0.98
CA THR A 38 -12.11 -6.71 0.03
C THR A 38 -12.96 -7.73 -0.75
N TRP A 39 -12.36 -8.83 -1.20
CA TRP A 39 -13.07 -9.89 -1.90
C TRP A 39 -14.03 -10.67 -1.01
N GLU A 40 -13.70 -10.88 0.27
CA GLU A 40 -14.62 -11.48 1.23
C GLU A 40 -15.88 -10.63 1.40
N ALA A 41 -15.71 -9.30 1.58
CA ALA A 41 -16.83 -8.37 1.68
C ALA A 41 -17.69 -8.40 0.40
N ALA A 42 -17.06 -8.33 -0.77
CA ALA A 42 -17.76 -8.38 -2.06
C ALA A 42 -18.52 -9.72 -2.25
N TRP A 43 -17.90 -10.84 -1.91
CA TRP A 43 -18.48 -12.17 -2.03
C TRP A 43 -19.74 -12.32 -1.15
N LYS A 44 -19.74 -11.77 0.06
CA LYS A 44 -20.93 -11.73 0.92
C LYS A 44 -22.05 -10.87 0.33
N LEU A 45 -21.71 -9.70 -0.21
CA LEU A 45 -22.67 -8.81 -0.88
C LEU A 45 -23.33 -9.49 -2.08
N ASP A 46 -22.55 -10.17 -2.93
CA ASP A 46 -23.08 -10.91 -4.10
C ASP A 46 -24.07 -12.02 -3.69
N ARG A 47 -23.87 -12.59 -2.50
CA ARG A 47 -24.76 -13.60 -1.91
C ARG A 47 -25.97 -13.00 -1.17
N LYS A 48 -26.10 -11.68 -1.16
CA LYS A 48 -27.14 -10.92 -0.42
C LYS A 48 -27.09 -11.17 1.10
N GLU A 49 -25.90 -11.46 1.62
CA GLU A 49 -25.64 -11.55 3.06
C GLU A 49 -25.28 -10.16 3.61
N ASP A 50 -25.41 -9.96 4.92
CA ASP A 50 -24.88 -8.75 5.57
C ASP A 50 -23.34 -8.80 5.55
N ALA A 51 -22.75 -7.77 4.94
CA ALA A 51 -21.31 -7.60 4.80
C ALA A 51 -20.80 -6.31 5.47
N THR A 52 -21.62 -5.67 6.31
CA THR A 52 -21.29 -4.36 6.92
C THR A 52 -19.97 -4.44 7.66
N LYS A 53 -19.78 -5.49 8.47
CA LYS A 53 -18.56 -5.70 9.25
C LYS A 53 -17.35 -5.91 8.34
N GLU A 54 -17.44 -6.79 7.36
CA GLU A 54 -16.34 -7.13 6.45
C GLU A 54 -15.96 -5.94 5.59
N ALA A 55 -16.94 -5.18 5.10
CA ALA A 55 -16.73 -3.96 4.33
C ALA A 55 -16.01 -2.89 5.17
N SER A 56 -16.44 -2.66 6.42
CA SER A 56 -15.77 -1.72 7.33
C SER A 56 -14.34 -2.15 7.64
N LEU A 57 -14.12 -3.43 7.96
CA LEU A 57 -12.78 -3.96 8.22
C LEU A 57 -11.87 -3.85 7.00
N ALA A 58 -12.35 -4.24 5.82
CA ALA A 58 -11.60 -4.15 4.57
C ALA A 58 -11.22 -2.70 4.25
N LYS A 59 -12.15 -1.76 4.45
CA LYS A 59 -11.91 -0.34 4.22
C LYS A 59 -10.86 0.23 5.17
N THR A 60 -11.01 0.04 6.48
CA THR A 60 -10.03 0.54 7.47
C THR A 60 -8.64 -0.02 7.19
N TYR A 61 -8.54 -1.32 6.90
CA TYR A 61 -7.26 -1.96 6.59
C TYR A 61 -6.64 -1.45 5.28
N ALA A 62 -7.47 -1.17 4.26
CA ALA A 62 -7.02 -0.61 2.99
C ALA A 62 -6.42 0.79 3.14
N ASP A 63 -7.00 1.64 3.98
CA ASP A 63 -6.49 2.99 4.24
C ASP A 63 -5.09 2.95 4.89
N ASP A 64 -4.95 2.15 5.95
CA ASP A 64 -3.68 1.99 6.64
C ASP A 64 -2.62 1.39 5.70
N THR A 65 -3.00 0.35 4.95
CA THR A 65 -2.14 -0.30 3.96
C THR A 65 -1.69 0.70 2.88
N ALA A 66 -2.58 1.55 2.37
CA ALA A 66 -2.24 2.54 1.36
C ALA A 66 -1.15 3.50 1.84
N VAL A 67 -1.25 4.00 3.08
CA VAL A 67 -0.24 4.88 3.67
C VAL A 67 1.06 4.12 3.91
N THR A 68 1.01 2.93 4.51
CA THR A 68 2.21 2.13 4.81
C THR A 68 2.98 1.72 3.55
N VAL A 69 2.30 1.25 2.52
CA VAL A 69 2.93 0.79 1.27
C VAL A 69 3.55 1.97 0.51
N THR A 70 2.87 3.11 0.46
CA THR A 70 3.39 4.29 -0.24
C THR A 70 4.57 4.94 0.51
N ASP A 71 4.54 4.96 1.84
CA ASP A 71 5.65 5.44 2.66
C ASP A 71 6.91 4.57 2.49
N ARG A 72 6.74 3.24 2.57
CA ARG A 72 7.82 2.28 2.29
C ARG A 72 8.35 2.42 0.86
N ALA A 73 7.49 2.70 -0.12
CA ALA A 73 7.92 2.95 -1.49
C ALA A 73 8.83 4.17 -1.59
N VAL A 74 8.48 5.29 -0.93
CA VAL A 74 9.35 6.48 -0.83
C VAL A 74 10.69 6.10 -0.19
N GLN A 75 10.67 5.35 0.91
CA GLN A 75 11.89 4.92 1.60
C GLN A 75 12.80 4.05 0.72
N ILE A 76 12.25 3.12 -0.06
CA ILE A 76 13.01 2.27 -1.00
C ILE A 76 13.68 3.11 -2.10
N LEU A 77 13.01 4.18 -2.57
CA LEU A 77 13.58 5.08 -3.55
C LEU A 77 14.61 6.07 -2.95
N GLY A 78 14.61 6.25 -1.62
CA GLY A 78 15.48 7.19 -0.93
C GLY A 78 15.20 8.62 -1.38
N GLY A 79 16.25 9.40 -1.69
CA GLY A 79 16.09 10.77 -2.19
C GLY A 79 15.25 10.87 -3.48
N HIS A 80 15.32 9.85 -4.35
CA HIS A 80 14.49 9.79 -5.56
C HIS A 80 12.99 9.62 -5.24
N GLY A 81 12.66 9.17 -4.03
CA GLY A 81 11.28 9.03 -3.57
C GLY A 81 10.62 10.36 -3.20
N TYR A 82 11.39 11.45 -3.08
CA TYR A 82 10.89 12.79 -2.73
C TYR A 82 10.85 13.75 -3.92
N ILE A 83 11.46 13.40 -5.04
CA ILE A 83 11.41 14.21 -6.27
C ILE A 83 10.28 13.74 -7.17
N ARG A 84 9.84 14.62 -8.08
CA ARG A 84 8.67 14.37 -8.94
C ARG A 84 8.94 13.51 -10.17
N ASP A 85 10.16 13.01 -10.34
CA ASP A 85 10.54 12.08 -11.41
C ASP A 85 9.90 10.70 -11.22
N HIS A 86 9.53 10.37 -9.97
CA HIS A 86 8.81 9.16 -9.62
C HIS A 86 7.46 9.51 -8.98
N PRO A 87 6.38 8.78 -9.30
CA PRO A 87 5.04 9.09 -8.81
C PRO A 87 4.84 8.73 -7.32
N VAL A 88 5.82 8.13 -6.65
CA VAL A 88 5.65 7.59 -5.29
C VAL A 88 5.35 8.66 -4.25
N GLU A 89 5.90 9.86 -4.40
CA GLU A 89 5.61 11.00 -3.51
C GLU A 89 4.15 11.45 -3.64
N LEU A 90 3.64 11.47 -4.87
CA LEU A 90 2.25 11.78 -5.17
C LEU A 90 1.33 10.72 -4.57
N TRP A 91 1.69 9.44 -4.71
CA TRP A 91 0.91 8.34 -4.13
C TRP A 91 0.87 8.38 -2.61
N LEU A 92 1.97 8.73 -1.93
CA LEU A 92 1.97 8.91 -0.48
C LEU A 92 1.06 10.05 -0.05
N ARG A 93 1.13 11.20 -0.74
CA ARG A 93 0.25 12.34 -0.46
C ARG A 93 -1.22 12.00 -0.66
N ASN A 94 -1.55 11.28 -1.73
CA ASN A 94 -2.91 10.83 -2.01
C ASN A 94 -3.38 9.78 -1.00
N GLY A 95 -2.51 8.83 -0.64
CA GLY A 95 -2.80 7.75 0.31
C GLY A 95 -3.24 8.28 1.67
N ARG A 96 -2.59 9.35 2.16
CA ARG A 96 -2.99 10.05 3.39
C ARG A 96 -4.40 10.62 3.35
N GLY A 97 -4.94 10.90 2.16
CA GLY A 97 -6.29 11.41 1.99
C GLY A 97 -7.37 10.35 2.24
N PHE A 98 -7.12 9.08 1.95
CA PHE A 98 -8.13 8.02 2.04
C PHE A 98 -8.73 7.87 3.44
N ALA A 99 -7.90 7.94 4.47
CA ALA A 99 -8.35 7.92 5.87
C ALA A 99 -9.30 9.08 6.24
N THR A 100 -9.21 10.22 5.55
CA THR A 100 -10.05 11.39 5.86
C THR A 100 -11.38 11.38 5.08
N PHE A 101 -11.46 10.65 3.97
CA PHE A 101 -12.67 10.64 3.14
C PHE A 101 -13.87 9.95 3.79
N ASP A 102 -13.68 9.10 4.80
CA ASP A 102 -14.79 8.50 5.55
C ASP A 102 -15.72 9.54 6.18
N GLY A 103 -15.17 10.65 6.64
CA GLY A 103 -15.97 11.75 7.22
C GLY A 103 -16.82 12.49 6.19
N MET A 104 -16.48 12.44 4.89
CA MET A 104 -17.25 13.09 3.83
C MET A 104 -18.34 12.19 3.25
N ALA A 105 -18.22 10.86 3.37
CA ALA A 105 -19.21 9.91 2.85
C ALA A 105 -20.38 9.64 3.82
N ILE A 106 -20.32 10.17 5.05
CA ILE A 106 -21.31 9.96 6.12
C ILE A 106 -22.23 11.19 6.33
N VAL A 107 -22.05 12.28 5.58
CA VAL A 107 -22.91 13.49 5.66
C VAL A 107 -23.81 13.63 4.44
#